data_AF-A0A1Y3NKF5-F1
#
_entry.id   AF-A0A1Y3NKF5-F1
#
_cell.length_a   1.000
_cell.length_b   1.000
_cell.length_c   1.000
_cell.angle_alpha   90.00
_cell.angle_beta   90.00
_cell.angle_gamma   90.00
#
_symmetry.space_group_name_H-M   'P 1'
#
loop_
_entity.id
_entity.type
_entity.pdbx_description
1 polymer ?
#
loop_
_entity_poly.entity_id
_entity_poly.type
_entity_poly.pdbx_seq_one_letter_code
_entity_poly.pdbx_strand_id
1 'polypeptide(L)'
;EIFFSGESYNIKSLRSGNILFSNFWDFKIPNYEKSLLPGKKKGINGSCIHGFNIGISKYITNDRILAAVEILKYFTSEEIQKEIIENFNVFSGIGNLYNDYEICSHINCKLAKEIQSIERPVTKYDNYDKYSTKVSKIFYEFIHNGKSAEETVNDIKDITEIYFYSMRSTTFNLWILYIIGSLVMITSEVTKFGELNNFKCQSSRVMMTSGYTMVFIPMLYKLIVIFPQINKYSTWTYNDIRALTVVMSMDGVLLVLFFLIHFASINDYITFYSIHTCIILLFSIINHAYIFIIRIWFESTKKEKSIQDKLENKLFDLNNNNNNNNLMSDILNTNMMDRFENEETSSNDNIKNRSFIYKSKILSIHFATKSDSII
;
A
#
# COMPACT_ATOMS: atom_id res chain seq x y z
N GLU A 1 5.57 30.99 -1.97
CA GLU A 1 7.02 30.85 -1.69
C GLU A 1 7.33 30.26 -0.32
N ILE A 2 6.88 30.87 0.80
CA ILE A 2 7.19 30.38 2.17
C ILE A 2 6.66 28.95 2.45
N PHE A 3 5.54 28.54 1.86
CA PHE A 3 4.95 27.22 2.10
C PHE A 3 5.73 26.03 1.52
N PHE A 4 6.70 26.26 0.61
CA PHE A 4 7.62 25.22 0.12
C PHE A 4 8.92 25.15 0.94
N SER A 5 9.06 26.03 1.92
CA SER A 5 10.29 26.14 2.66
C SER A 5 10.45 24.96 3.61
N GLY A 6 11.62 24.31 3.52
CA GLY A 6 11.93 23.15 4.34
C GLY A 6 12.32 23.53 5.77
N GLU A 7 12.72 22.51 6.52
CA GLU A 7 13.15 22.63 7.91
C GLU A 7 14.22 23.71 8.13
N SER A 8 15.21 23.79 7.23
CA SER A 8 16.31 24.76 7.32
C SER A 8 15.84 26.22 7.27
N TYR A 9 14.81 26.51 6.47
CA TYR A 9 14.24 27.86 6.43
C TYR A 9 13.51 28.17 7.74
N ASN A 10 12.72 27.23 8.26
CA ASN A 10 11.99 27.40 9.51
C ASN A 10 12.96 27.68 10.68
N ILE A 11 14.08 26.94 10.77
CA ILE A 11 15.15 27.21 11.75
C ILE A 11 15.74 28.62 11.57
N LYS A 12 16.03 29.05 10.34
CA LYS A 12 16.59 30.38 10.07
C LYS A 12 15.62 31.48 10.50
N SER A 13 14.34 31.32 10.19
CA SER A 13 13.29 32.29 10.52
C SER A 13 12.97 32.33 12.02
N LEU A 14 13.04 31.20 12.71
CA LEU A 14 12.96 31.13 14.17
C LEU A 14 14.16 31.86 14.80
N ARG A 15 15.39 31.61 14.35
CA ARG A 15 16.59 32.28 14.87
C ARG A 15 16.60 33.79 14.61
N SER A 16 16.02 34.24 13.49
CA SER A 16 15.94 35.66 13.16
C SER A 16 14.78 36.39 13.87
N GLY A 17 13.92 35.67 14.60
CA GLY A 17 12.74 36.26 15.25
C GLY A 17 11.64 36.70 14.29
N ASN A 18 11.63 36.18 13.05
CA ASN A 18 10.67 36.60 12.01
C ASN A 18 9.36 35.80 12.01
N ILE A 19 9.25 34.79 12.88
CA ILE A 19 8.06 33.93 13.00
C ILE A 19 7.42 34.12 14.36
N LEU A 20 6.11 34.35 14.42
CA LEU A 20 5.39 34.44 15.69
C LEU A 20 5.08 33.05 16.28
N PHE A 21 4.70 32.10 15.43
CA PHE A 21 4.39 30.71 15.83
C PHE A 21 4.99 29.72 14.83
N SER A 22 5.61 28.66 15.34
CA SER A 22 6.09 27.54 14.53
C SER A 22 5.72 26.21 15.17
N ASN A 23 5.29 25.26 14.36
CA ASN A 23 5.22 23.85 14.76
C ASN A 23 6.56 23.20 14.38
N PHE A 24 7.31 22.77 15.39
CA PHE A 24 8.68 22.29 15.22
C PHE A 24 9.03 21.21 16.24
N TRP A 25 10.17 20.54 16.02
CA TRP A 25 10.72 19.57 16.96
C TRP A 25 11.01 20.20 18.33
N ASP A 26 11.18 19.37 19.34
CA ASP A 26 11.39 19.74 20.74
C ASP A 26 12.78 20.33 21.03
N PHE A 27 13.31 21.16 20.12
CA PHE A 27 14.59 21.84 20.26
C PHE A 27 14.48 23.13 21.11
N LYS A 28 15.56 23.52 21.78
CA LYS A 28 15.63 24.79 22.53
C LYS A 28 16.00 25.93 21.58
N ILE A 29 15.10 26.88 21.39
CA ILE A 29 15.31 28.05 20.54
C ILE A 29 15.29 29.30 21.41
N PRO A 30 16.32 30.17 21.38
CA PRO A 30 16.32 31.42 22.14
C PRO A 30 15.10 32.27 21.82
N ASN A 31 14.53 32.92 22.83
CA ASN A 31 13.37 33.82 22.70
C ASN A 31 12.03 33.17 22.32
N TYR A 32 11.95 31.83 22.27
CA TYR A 32 10.70 31.11 22.06
C TYR A 32 10.34 30.26 23.27
N GLU A 33 9.04 30.21 23.57
CA GLU A 33 8.46 29.31 24.55
C GLU A 33 7.69 28.19 23.86
N LYS A 34 7.80 26.96 24.40
CA LYS A 34 7.07 25.80 23.90
C LYS A 34 5.69 25.75 24.54
N SER A 35 4.66 25.51 23.75
CA SER A 35 3.28 25.36 24.21
C SER A 35 2.64 24.08 23.66
N LEU A 36 1.50 23.69 24.24
CA LEU A 36 0.69 22.58 23.71
C LEU A 36 0.12 22.97 22.35
N LEU A 37 0.23 22.06 21.37
CA LEU A 37 -0.37 22.27 20.05
C LEU A 37 -1.91 22.30 20.20
N PRO A 38 -2.59 23.38 19.78
CA PRO A 38 -4.02 23.50 20.00
C PRO A 38 -4.82 22.53 19.11
N GLY A 39 -5.80 21.87 19.71
CA GLY A 39 -6.80 21.08 19.00
C GLY A 39 -8.07 21.88 18.67
N LYS A 40 -8.95 21.29 17.85
CA LYS A 40 -10.23 21.91 17.45
C LYS A 40 -11.19 22.12 18.63
N LYS A 41 -11.11 21.27 19.66
CA LYS A 41 -11.98 21.34 20.85
C LYS A 41 -11.17 21.85 22.04
N LYS A 42 -11.78 22.68 22.89
CA LYS A 42 -11.15 23.16 24.12
C LYS A 42 -10.70 21.98 24.99
N GLY A 43 -9.47 22.04 25.50
CA GLY A 43 -8.86 20.98 26.31
C GLY A 43 -8.31 19.80 25.52
N ILE A 44 -8.47 19.79 24.19
CA ILE A 44 -7.84 18.80 23.32
C ILE A 44 -6.60 19.42 22.70
N ASN A 45 -5.48 18.71 22.82
CA ASN A 45 -4.22 19.02 22.16
C ASN A 45 -3.73 17.76 21.41
N GLY A 46 -2.64 17.88 20.67
CA GLY A 46 -2.09 16.73 19.96
C GLY A 46 -0.62 16.91 19.65
N SER A 47 0.19 15.89 19.90
CA SER A 47 1.57 15.87 19.45
C SER A 47 1.93 14.49 18.91
N CYS A 48 2.76 14.45 17.88
CA CYS A 48 3.30 13.18 17.41
C CYS A 48 4.41 12.75 18.38
N ILE A 49 4.29 11.56 18.98
CA ILE A 49 5.38 11.03 19.78
C ILE A 49 6.41 10.36 18.88
N HIS A 50 7.66 10.78 19.04
CA HIS A 50 8.81 10.20 18.37
C HIS A 50 9.95 10.12 19.38
N GLY A 51 10.82 9.13 19.20
CA GLY A 51 11.92 8.90 20.11
C GLY A 51 12.86 7.84 19.57
N PHE A 52 14.00 7.71 20.23
CA PHE A 52 14.99 6.70 19.91
C PHE A 52 14.55 5.37 20.53
N ASN A 53 14.51 4.32 19.72
CA ASN A 53 14.24 2.96 20.17
C ASN A 53 15.54 2.16 20.11
N ILE A 54 15.81 1.40 21.16
CA ILE A 54 16.96 0.49 21.21
C ILE A 54 16.43 -0.94 21.09
N GLY A 55 16.96 -1.68 20.11
CA GLY A 55 16.57 -3.07 19.84
C GLY A 55 17.76 -4.02 19.96
N ILE A 56 17.51 -5.23 20.44
CA ILE A 56 18.52 -6.30 20.45
C ILE A 56 18.38 -7.11 19.16
N SER A 57 19.49 -7.27 18.44
CA SER A 57 19.53 -8.11 17.24
C SER A 57 19.24 -9.57 17.60
N LYS A 58 18.34 -10.21 16.87
CA LYS A 58 18.03 -11.64 17.04
C LYS A 58 19.14 -12.58 16.51
N TYR A 59 20.15 -12.03 15.85
CA TYR A 59 21.22 -12.78 15.17
C TYR A 59 22.50 -12.92 16.02
N ILE A 60 22.45 -12.55 17.30
CA ILE A 60 23.58 -12.69 18.23
C ILE A 60 23.38 -13.91 19.14
N THR A 61 24.46 -14.38 19.77
CA THR A 61 24.42 -15.51 20.70
C THR A 61 23.62 -15.19 21.96
N ASN A 62 23.06 -16.22 22.62
CA ASN A 62 22.26 -16.05 23.84
C ASN A 62 23.01 -15.27 24.94
N ASP A 63 24.29 -15.55 25.15
CA ASP A 63 25.10 -14.83 26.15
C ASP A 63 25.21 -13.33 25.83
N ARG A 64 25.29 -12.97 24.54
CA ARG A 64 25.28 -11.57 24.10
C ARG A 64 23.91 -10.94 24.23
N ILE A 65 22.84 -11.70 24.04
CA ILE A 65 21.47 -11.21 24.32
C ILE A 65 21.35 -10.87 25.81
N LEU A 66 21.80 -11.75 26.72
CA LEU A 66 21.76 -11.50 28.16
C LEU A 66 22.58 -10.25 28.54
N ALA A 67 23.80 -10.12 28.02
CA ALA A 67 24.61 -8.91 28.25
C ALA A 67 23.96 -7.64 27.69
N ALA A 68 23.37 -7.70 26.49
CA ALA A 68 22.67 -6.58 25.88
C ALA A 68 21.43 -6.16 26.69
N VAL A 69 20.72 -7.11 27.30
CA VAL A 69 19.59 -6.83 28.21
C VAL A 69 20.06 -6.05 29.43
N GLU A 70 21.20 -6.39 30.04
CA GLU A 70 21.75 -5.65 31.18
C GLU A 70 22.15 -4.21 30.80
N ILE A 71 22.76 -4.02 29.62
CA ILE A 71 23.08 -2.68 29.09
C ILE A 71 21.80 -1.87 28.85
N LEU A 72 20.77 -2.49 28.28
CA LEU A 72 19.48 -1.85 28.06
C LEU A 72 18.85 -1.39 29.37
N LYS A 73 18.84 -2.25 30.41
CA LYS A 73 18.34 -1.88 31.74
C LYS A 73 19.08 -0.66 32.30
N TYR A 74 20.40 -0.61 32.12
CA TYR A 74 21.21 0.54 32.55
C TYR A 74 20.82 1.82 31.80
N PHE A 75 20.76 1.80 30.47
CA PHE A 75 20.38 2.97 29.66
C PHE A 75 18.95 3.44 29.92
N THR A 76 18.03 2.53 30.26
CA THR A 76 16.64 2.86 30.59
C THR A 76 16.41 3.04 32.08
N SER A 77 17.46 3.11 32.90
CA SER A 77 17.33 3.37 34.34
C SER A 77 16.94 4.82 34.59
N GLU A 78 16.22 5.08 35.68
CA GLU A 78 15.83 6.45 36.05
C GLU A 78 17.06 7.36 36.21
N GLU A 79 18.13 6.88 36.84
CA GLU A 79 19.37 7.62 37.06
C GLU A 79 20.00 8.09 35.74
N ILE A 80 20.18 7.19 34.77
CA ILE A 80 20.77 7.54 33.48
C ILE A 80 19.84 8.42 32.64
N GLN A 81 18.53 8.20 32.73
CA GLN A 81 17.57 9.07 32.04
C GLN A 81 17.56 10.49 32.63
N LYS A 82 17.78 10.67 33.94
CA LYS A 82 17.97 12.00 34.55
C LYS A 82 19.20 12.70 34.00
N GLU A 83 20.35 12.02 33.96
CA GLU A 83 21.59 12.57 33.40
C GLU A 83 21.42 13.00 31.93
N ILE A 84 20.69 12.21 31.13
CA ILE A 84 20.38 12.56 29.74
C ILE A 84 19.52 13.83 29.66
N ILE A 85 18.50 13.98 30.52
CA ILE A 85 17.67 15.18 30.55
C ILE A 85 18.51 16.41 30.89
N GLU A 86 19.36 16.32 31.91
CA GLU A 86 20.19 17.42 32.39
C GLU A 86 21.19 17.88 31.33
N ASN A 87 21.86 16.94 30.67
CA ASN A 87 22.90 17.25 29.68
C ASN A 87 22.35 17.71 28.33
N PHE A 88 21.22 17.13 27.89
CA PHE A 88 20.72 17.34 26.52
C PHE A 88 19.41 18.13 26.44
N ASN A 89 18.75 18.40 27.58
CA ASN A 89 17.46 19.10 27.65
C ASN A 89 16.36 18.42 26.79
N VAL A 90 16.36 17.09 26.76
CA VAL A 90 15.39 16.25 26.04
C VAL A 90 14.35 15.66 26.99
N PHE A 91 13.22 15.21 26.45
CA PHE A 91 12.20 14.50 27.24
C PHE A 91 12.52 12.99 27.35
N SER A 92 12.18 12.39 28.48
CA SER A 92 12.31 10.94 28.70
C SER A 92 10.98 10.19 28.53
N GLY A 93 11.06 8.91 28.16
CA GLY A 93 9.91 8.01 28.19
C GLY A 93 9.45 7.65 29.61
N ILE A 94 10.23 7.98 30.65
CA ILE A 94 9.89 7.66 32.04
C ILE A 94 9.08 8.80 32.67
N GLY A 95 7.76 8.62 32.73
CA GLY A 95 6.83 9.63 33.26
C GLY A 95 7.09 10.05 34.72
N ASN A 96 7.62 9.14 35.55
CA ASN A 96 7.91 9.42 36.96
C ASN A 96 8.93 10.54 37.16
N LEU A 97 9.88 10.69 36.23
CA LEU A 97 10.94 11.71 36.31
C LEU A 97 10.37 13.13 36.34
N TYR A 98 9.17 13.33 35.78
CA TYR A 98 8.53 14.64 35.76
C TYR A 98 7.90 15.04 37.10
N ASN A 99 7.96 14.19 38.12
CA ASN A 99 7.59 14.55 39.49
C ASN A 99 8.77 15.10 40.30
N ASP A 100 9.99 14.99 39.76
CA ASP A 100 11.21 15.47 40.40
C ASP A 100 11.41 16.97 40.13
N TYR A 101 11.57 17.76 41.19
CA TYR A 101 11.73 19.20 41.11
C TYR A 101 13.01 19.61 40.36
N GLU A 102 14.11 18.88 40.53
CA GLU A 102 15.38 19.18 39.89
C GLU A 102 15.28 19.01 38.37
N ILE A 103 14.62 17.93 37.93
CA ILE A 103 14.33 17.70 36.51
C ILE A 103 13.44 18.81 35.94
N CYS A 104 12.43 19.23 36.69
CA CYS A 104 11.51 20.29 36.26
C CYS A 104 12.11 21.69 36.24
N SER A 105 13.29 21.90 36.83
CA SER A 105 14.07 23.13 36.64
C SER A 105 14.81 23.17 35.29
N HIS A 106 15.09 22.02 34.68
CA HIS A 106 15.80 21.92 33.40
C HIS A 106 14.82 21.90 32.20
N ILE A 107 13.70 21.21 32.36
CA ILE A 107 12.70 21.03 31.29
C ILE A 107 11.28 21.37 31.75
N ASN A 108 10.40 21.68 30.80
CA ASN A 108 8.99 21.97 31.11
C ASN A 108 8.21 20.68 31.39
N CYS A 109 8.27 20.19 32.63
CA CYS A 109 7.52 19.02 33.08
C CYS A 109 6.01 19.17 32.95
N LYS A 110 5.48 20.39 33.10
CA LYS A 110 4.04 20.63 32.94
C LYS A 110 3.60 20.29 31.53
N LEU A 111 4.36 20.75 30.53
CA LEU A 111 4.15 20.41 29.12
C LEU A 111 4.22 18.89 28.92
N ALA A 112 5.24 18.21 29.46
CA ALA A 112 5.41 16.76 29.33
C ALA A 112 4.23 15.96 29.89
N LYS A 113 3.62 16.43 30.99
CA LYS A 113 2.46 15.76 31.63
C LYS A 113 1.14 16.04 30.92
N GLU A 114 0.98 17.21 30.30
CA GLU A 114 -0.30 17.65 29.70
C GLU A 114 -0.43 17.27 28.20
N ILE A 115 0.67 16.85 27.56
CA ILE A 115 0.69 16.54 26.13
C ILE A 115 -0.11 15.27 25.81
N GLN A 116 -1.04 15.39 24.88
CA GLN A 116 -1.84 14.29 24.36
C GLN A 116 -1.13 13.72 23.13
N SER A 117 -0.24 12.76 23.39
CA SER A 117 0.59 12.13 22.37
C SER A 117 -0.20 11.18 21.49
N ILE A 118 0.10 11.19 20.19
CA ILE A 118 -0.44 10.29 19.17
C ILE A 118 0.72 9.48 18.59
N GLU A 119 0.59 8.16 18.61
CA GLU A 119 1.57 7.24 18.03
C GLU A 119 1.51 7.26 16.50
N ARG A 120 2.68 7.18 15.85
CA ARG A 120 2.76 6.93 14.41
C ARG A 120 2.25 5.50 14.13
N PRO A 121 1.39 5.28 13.14
CA PRO A 121 0.84 3.96 12.81
C PRO A 121 1.85 3.05 12.09
N VAL A 122 3.04 2.85 12.67
CA VAL A 122 4.15 2.08 12.08
C VAL A 122 3.83 0.58 11.97
N THR A 123 2.93 0.06 12.79
CA THR A 123 2.51 -1.34 12.79
C THR A 123 1.34 -1.63 11.85
N LYS A 124 0.62 -0.59 11.38
CA LYS A 124 -0.55 -0.75 10.51
C LYS A 124 -0.19 -0.97 9.05
N TYR A 125 1.03 -0.60 8.66
CA TYR A 125 1.49 -0.62 7.28
C TYR A 125 2.83 -1.34 7.18
N ASP A 126 3.01 -2.17 6.15
CA ASP A 126 4.25 -2.93 5.93
C ASP A 126 5.48 -2.03 5.77
N ASN A 127 5.30 -0.87 5.14
CA ASN A 127 6.33 0.14 4.97
C ASN A 127 5.74 1.53 5.23
N TYR A 128 5.91 1.98 6.48
CA TYR A 128 5.41 3.27 6.92
C TYR A 128 6.06 4.44 6.17
N ASP A 129 7.35 4.36 5.83
CA ASP A 129 8.05 5.46 5.15
C ASP A 129 7.43 5.71 3.76
N LYS A 130 7.26 4.64 2.98
CA LYS A 130 6.59 4.69 1.68
C LYS A 130 5.16 5.18 1.78
N TYR A 131 4.44 4.79 2.83
CA TYR A 131 3.10 5.29 3.11
C TYR A 131 3.13 6.81 3.37
N SER A 132 4.00 7.26 4.28
CA SER A 132 4.11 8.66 4.66
C SER A 132 4.50 9.56 3.48
N THR A 133 5.44 9.13 2.63
CA THR A 133 5.83 9.86 1.41
C THR A 133 4.65 10.04 0.46
N LYS A 134 3.81 9.02 0.27
CA LYS A 134 2.62 9.13 -0.58
C LYS A 134 1.58 10.08 0.01
N VAL A 135 1.30 9.95 1.30
CA VAL A 135 0.34 10.83 1.99
C VAL A 135 0.80 12.28 1.93
N SER A 136 2.08 12.56 2.20
CA SER A 136 2.65 13.90 2.05
C SER A 136 2.49 14.43 0.63
N LYS A 137 2.74 13.62 -0.40
CA LYS A 137 2.56 14.04 -1.80
C LYS A 137 1.12 14.46 -2.10
N ILE A 138 0.13 13.68 -1.66
CA ILE A 138 -1.29 14.02 -1.84
C ILE A 138 -1.64 15.30 -1.09
N PHE A 139 -1.16 15.46 0.15
CA PHE A 139 -1.36 16.70 0.91
C PHE A 139 -0.73 17.91 0.22
N TYR A 140 0.43 17.77 -0.43
CA TYR A 140 1.01 18.86 -1.22
C TYR A 140 0.12 19.25 -2.41
N GLU A 141 -0.52 18.29 -3.09
CA GLU A 141 -1.50 18.60 -4.14
C GLU A 141 -2.71 19.38 -3.59
N PHE A 142 -3.18 19.05 -2.38
CA PHE A 142 -4.23 19.80 -1.70
C PHE A 142 -3.83 21.24 -1.39
N ILE A 143 -2.65 21.43 -0.79
CA ILE A 143 -2.20 22.76 -0.37
C ILE A 143 -1.91 23.67 -1.57
N HIS A 144 -1.44 23.12 -2.69
CA HIS A 144 -0.88 23.92 -3.79
C HIS A 144 -1.66 23.86 -5.11
N ASN A 145 -2.28 22.73 -5.44
CA ASN A 145 -2.86 22.51 -6.77
C ASN A 145 -4.40 22.63 -6.77
N GLY A 146 -4.99 23.17 -5.70
CA GLY A 146 -6.42 23.44 -5.61
C GLY A 146 -7.30 22.18 -5.51
N LYS A 147 -6.72 21.03 -5.18
CA LYS A 147 -7.46 19.79 -4.94
C LYS A 147 -8.46 20.01 -3.80
N SER A 148 -9.66 19.42 -3.90
CA SER A 148 -10.64 19.58 -2.82
C SER A 148 -10.26 18.75 -1.59
N ALA A 149 -10.73 19.15 -0.41
CA ALA A 149 -10.48 18.40 0.83
C ALA A 149 -11.14 17.02 0.78
N GLU A 150 -12.32 16.92 0.17
CA GLU A 150 -13.04 15.65 0.00
C GLU A 150 -12.24 14.68 -0.88
N GLU A 151 -11.79 15.14 -2.05
CA GLU A 151 -10.97 14.34 -2.97
C GLU A 151 -9.65 13.91 -2.31
N THR A 152 -8.97 14.84 -1.62
CA THR A 152 -7.73 14.57 -0.89
C THR A 152 -7.89 13.48 0.17
N VAL A 153 -8.98 13.53 0.94
CA VAL A 153 -9.27 12.52 1.97
C VAL A 153 -9.57 11.17 1.32
N ASN A 154 -10.30 11.15 0.20
CA ASN A 154 -10.56 9.91 -0.53
C ASN A 154 -9.26 9.30 -1.06
N ASP A 155 -8.37 10.07 -1.69
CA ASP A 155 -7.08 9.57 -2.16
C ASP A 155 -6.20 8.99 -1.03
N ILE A 156 -6.25 9.60 0.16
CA ILE A 156 -5.55 9.07 1.33
C ILE A 156 -6.20 7.76 1.79
N LYS A 157 -7.54 7.69 1.82
CA LYS A 157 -8.28 6.47 2.15
C LYS A 157 -7.95 5.35 1.18
N ASP A 158 -7.92 5.63 -0.13
CA ASP A 158 -7.59 4.67 -1.19
C ASP A 158 -6.18 4.07 -1.05
N ILE A 159 -5.25 4.77 -0.39
CA ILE A 159 -3.93 4.20 -0.05
C ILE A 159 -4.02 3.22 1.13
N THR A 160 -4.95 3.46 2.06
CA THR A 160 -5.05 2.74 3.35
C THR A 160 -6.08 1.62 3.36
N GLU A 161 -7.17 1.75 2.61
CA GLU A 161 -8.31 0.85 2.67
C GLU A 161 -8.19 -0.25 1.62
N ILE A 162 -8.46 -1.48 2.05
CA ILE A 162 -8.61 -2.63 1.17
C ILE A 162 -10.10 -2.75 0.87
N TYR A 163 -10.51 -2.54 -0.37
CA TYR A 163 -11.91 -2.71 -0.79
C TYR A 163 -12.28 -4.20 -0.84
N PHE A 164 -13.08 -4.65 0.14
CA PHE A 164 -13.55 -6.03 0.20
C PHE A 164 -14.76 -6.26 -0.72
N TYR A 165 -14.70 -7.34 -1.48
CA TYR A 165 -15.76 -7.81 -2.38
C TYR A 165 -16.90 -8.48 -1.62
N SER A 166 -18.15 -8.12 -1.91
CA SER A 166 -19.34 -8.84 -1.44
C SER A 166 -20.40 -8.93 -2.53
N MET A 167 -20.78 -10.16 -2.92
CA MET A 167 -21.84 -10.42 -3.92
C MET A 167 -23.22 -9.89 -3.52
N ARG A 168 -23.46 -9.63 -2.23
CA ARG A 168 -24.76 -9.18 -1.71
C ARG A 168 -25.15 -7.77 -2.18
N SER A 169 -24.18 -6.97 -2.64
CA SER A 169 -24.35 -5.58 -3.09
C SER A 169 -24.61 -5.43 -4.61
N THR A 170 -24.71 -6.54 -5.34
CA THR A 170 -24.97 -6.50 -6.79
C THR A 170 -26.40 -6.03 -7.05
N THR A 171 -26.62 -5.16 -8.05
CA THR A 171 -27.97 -4.73 -8.47
C THR A 171 -28.83 -5.97 -8.68
N PHE A 172 -30.05 -6.01 -8.17
CA PHE A 172 -30.93 -7.19 -8.18
C PHE A 172 -30.96 -7.94 -9.53
N ASN A 173 -30.95 -7.18 -10.63
CA ASN A 173 -30.93 -7.67 -12.01
C ASN A 173 -29.67 -8.50 -12.35
N LEU A 174 -28.49 -8.11 -11.86
CA LEU A 174 -27.23 -8.79 -12.13
C LEU A 174 -27.09 -10.09 -11.32
N TRP A 175 -27.68 -10.12 -10.12
CA TRP A 175 -27.71 -11.33 -9.30
C TRP A 175 -28.65 -12.39 -9.90
N ILE A 176 -29.81 -11.97 -10.43
CA ILE A 176 -30.71 -12.84 -11.19
C ILE A 176 -29.99 -13.41 -12.42
N LEU A 177 -29.24 -12.58 -13.16
CA LEU A 177 -28.49 -13.05 -14.34
C LEU A 177 -27.47 -14.14 -13.97
N TYR A 178 -26.78 -13.98 -12.83
CA TYR A 178 -25.86 -15.01 -12.32
C TYR A 178 -26.56 -16.32 -11.98
N ILE A 179 -27.72 -16.27 -11.30
CA ILE A 179 -28.50 -17.46 -10.95
C ILE A 179 -28.99 -18.18 -12.21
N ILE A 180 -29.57 -17.43 -13.15
CA ILE A 180 -30.06 -17.98 -14.42
C ILE A 180 -28.90 -18.61 -15.19
N GLY A 181 -27.75 -17.93 -15.30
CA GLY A 181 -26.56 -18.47 -15.94
C GLY A 181 -26.09 -19.76 -15.28
N SER A 182 -26.07 -19.81 -13.95
CA SER A 182 -25.69 -21.01 -13.19
C SER A 182 -26.64 -22.19 -13.43
N LEU A 183 -27.95 -21.94 -13.47
CA LEU A 183 -28.95 -22.95 -13.78
C LEU A 183 -28.80 -23.46 -15.22
N VAL A 184 -28.55 -22.58 -16.19
CA VAL A 184 -28.33 -22.93 -17.60
C VAL A 184 -27.07 -23.80 -17.76
N MET A 185 -25.98 -23.48 -17.03
CA MET A 185 -24.79 -24.34 -17.00
C MET A 185 -25.11 -25.74 -16.46
N ILE A 186 -25.86 -25.84 -15.35
CA ILE A 186 -26.23 -27.15 -14.78
C ILE A 186 -27.11 -27.93 -15.75
N THR A 187 -28.08 -27.29 -16.42
CA THR A 187 -28.92 -27.97 -17.41
C THR A 187 -28.13 -28.50 -18.60
N SER A 188 -27.00 -27.89 -18.94
CA SER A 188 -26.11 -28.37 -20.00
C SER A 188 -25.54 -29.76 -19.69
N GLU A 189 -25.31 -30.08 -18.41
CA GLU A 189 -24.81 -31.38 -17.99
C GLU A 189 -25.91 -32.46 -18.06
N VAL A 190 -27.16 -32.07 -17.83
CA VAL A 190 -28.30 -32.99 -17.91
C VAL A 190 -28.49 -33.54 -19.33
N THR A 191 -28.17 -32.75 -20.36
CA THR A 191 -28.27 -33.18 -21.76
C THR A 191 -27.30 -34.31 -22.14
N LYS A 192 -26.31 -34.62 -21.29
CA LYS A 192 -25.36 -35.72 -21.48
C LYS A 192 -25.88 -37.08 -21.00
N PHE A 193 -27.03 -37.13 -20.32
CA PHE A 193 -27.63 -38.39 -19.88
C PHE A 193 -28.44 -39.08 -21.00
N GLY A 194 -28.36 -40.42 -21.03
CA GLY A 194 -29.03 -41.27 -22.01
C GLY A 194 -28.31 -41.33 -23.36
N GLU A 195 -28.99 -41.83 -24.39
CA GLU A 195 -28.42 -41.90 -25.73
C GLU A 195 -28.15 -40.50 -26.30
N LEU A 196 -26.92 -40.32 -26.77
CA LEU A 196 -26.43 -39.08 -27.37
C LEU A 196 -26.92 -39.01 -28.81
N ASN A 197 -27.60 -37.91 -29.13
CA ASN A 197 -27.93 -37.55 -30.50
C ASN A 197 -27.33 -36.18 -30.81
N ASN A 198 -27.22 -35.84 -32.11
CA ASN A 198 -26.59 -34.59 -32.55
C ASN A 198 -27.26 -33.37 -31.90
N PHE A 199 -28.59 -33.39 -31.76
CA PHE A 199 -29.35 -32.31 -31.13
C PHE A 199 -28.95 -32.06 -29.66
N LYS A 200 -28.87 -33.11 -28.83
CA LYS A 200 -28.46 -33.01 -27.42
C LYS A 200 -27.03 -32.51 -27.28
N CYS A 201 -26.11 -33.00 -28.11
CA CYS A 201 -24.71 -32.58 -28.09
C CYS A 201 -24.56 -31.08 -28.40
N GLN A 202 -25.27 -30.59 -29.42
CA GLN A 202 -25.26 -29.17 -29.79
C GLN A 202 -25.95 -28.30 -28.73
N SER A 203 -27.08 -28.75 -28.19
CA SER A 203 -27.80 -28.05 -27.12
C SER A 203 -26.93 -27.90 -25.86
N SER A 204 -26.22 -28.97 -25.46
CA SER A 204 -25.26 -28.93 -24.35
C SER A 204 -24.20 -27.84 -24.54
N ARG A 205 -23.60 -27.78 -25.74
CA ARG A 205 -22.54 -26.81 -26.05
C ARG A 205 -23.05 -25.37 -25.98
N VAL A 206 -24.23 -25.09 -26.53
CA VAL A 206 -24.86 -23.76 -26.51
C VAL A 206 -25.25 -23.34 -25.09
N MET A 207 -25.85 -24.23 -24.31
CA MET A 207 -26.21 -23.97 -22.91
C MET A 207 -24.97 -23.69 -22.06
N MET A 208 -23.89 -24.47 -22.26
CA MET A 208 -22.66 -24.26 -21.52
C MET A 208 -22.03 -22.88 -21.82
N THR A 209 -21.89 -22.52 -23.10
CA THR A 209 -21.30 -21.21 -23.50
C THR A 209 -22.14 -20.01 -23.07
N SER A 210 -23.46 -20.11 -23.16
CA SER A 210 -24.38 -19.04 -22.74
C SER A 210 -24.42 -18.90 -21.22
N GLY A 211 -24.44 -20.01 -20.49
CA GLY A 211 -24.37 -20.03 -19.03
C GLY A 211 -23.10 -19.37 -18.48
N TYR A 212 -21.93 -19.71 -19.05
CA TYR A 212 -20.67 -19.05 -18.68
C TYR A 212 -20.71 -17.54 -18.91
N THR A 213 -21.20 -17.12 -20.08
CA THR A 213 -21.30 -15.70 -20.43
C THR A 213 -22.18 -14.94 -19.41
N MET A 214 -23.34 -15.51 -19.05
CA MET A 214 -24.25 -14.93 -18.07
C MET A 214 -23.69 -14.88 -16.64
N VAL A 215 -22.82 -15.81 -16.26
CA VAL A 215 -22.16 -15.82 -14.94
C VAL A 215 -21.03 -14.80 -14.87
N PHE A 216 -20.22 -14.69 -15.93
CA PHE A 216 -19.04 -13.81 -15.92
C PHE A 216 -19.38 -12.33 -16.13
N ILE A 217 -20.41 -12.00 -16.91
CA ILE A 217 -20.80 -10.60 -17.16
C ILE A 217 -21.07 -9.80 -15.87
N PRO A 218 -21.91 -10.28 -14.92
CA PRO A 218 -22.13 -9.63 -13.62
C PRO A 218 -20.86 -9.43 -12.81
N MET A 219 -19.98 -10.44 -12.81
CA MET A 219 -18.71 -10.41 -12.08
C MET A 219 -17.80 -9.32 -12.63
N LEU A 220 -17.68 -9.23 -13.96
CA LEU A 220 -16.84 -8.23 -14.62
C LEU A 220 -17.41 -6.83 -14.53
N TYR A 221 -18.73 -6.65 -14.74
CA TYR A 221 -19.37 -5.34 -14.58
C TYR A 221 -19.10 -4.74 -13.20
N LYS A 222 -19.22 -5.54 -12.14
CA LYS A 222 -18.99 -5.05 -10.78
C LYS A 222 -17.50 -4.82 -10.49
N LEU A 223 -16.59 -5.63 -11.04
CA LEU A 223 -15.16 -5.34 -11.00
C LEU A 223 -14.86 -3.99 -11.67
N ILE A 224 -15.46 -3.69 -12.83
CA ILE A 224 -15.32 -2.38 -13.50
C ILE A 224 -15.81 -1.24 -12.60
N VAL A 225 -16.98 -1.39 -11.98
CA VAL A 225 -17.60 -0.34 -11.16
C VAL A 225 -16.92 -0.16 -9.80
N ILE A 226 -16.35 -1.21 -9.20
CA ILE A 226 -15.66 -1.17 -7.89
C ILE A 226 -14.27 -0.51 -7.98
N PHE A 227 -13.69 -0.39 -9.18
CA PHE A 227 -12.45 0.37 -9.41
C PHE A 227 -12.71 1.72 -10.11
N PRO A 228 -13.49 2.65 -9.53
CA PRO A 228 -13.85 3.89 -10.21
C PRO A 228 -12.74 4.95 -10.21
N GLN A 229 -11.68 4.81 -9.40
CA GLN A 229 -10.61 5.82 -9.33
C GLN A 229 -9.31 5.37 -9.98
N ILE A 230 -8.71 6.28 -10.75
CA ILE A 230 -7.47 6.09 -11.52
C ILE A 230 -6.28 6.26 -10.57
N ASN A 231 -5.79 5.17 -10.01
CA ASN A 231 -4.49 5.04 -9.38
C ASN A 231 -3.60 4.13 -10.25
N LYS A 232 -2.29 4.07 -10.01
CA LYS A 232 -1.36 3.31 -10.88
C LYS A 232 -1.74 1.83 -11.03
N TYR A 233 -2.28 1.23 -9.96
CA TYR A 233 -2.69 -0.17 -9.96
C TYR A 233 -4.06 -0.35 -10.61
N SER A 234 -5.03 0.53 -10.33
CA SER A 234 -6.32 0.50 -11.01
C SER A 234 -6.21 0.89 -12.47
N THR A 235 -5.20 1.66 -12.92
CA THR A 235 -4.92 1.89 -14.35
C THR A 235 -4.42 0.62 -15.02
N TRP A 236 -3.61 -0.18 -14.31
CA TRP A 236 -3.17 -1.50 -14.77
C TRP A 236 -4.36 -2.46 -14.82
N THR A 237 -5.12 -2.56 -13.74
CA THR A 237 -6.34 -3.38 -13.65
C THR A 237 -7.44 -2.93 -14.63
N TYR A 238 -7.61 -1.62 -14.87
CA TYR A 238 -8.58 -1.06 -15.81
C TYR A 238 -8.23 -1.44 -17.24
N ASN A 239 -6.96 -1.36 -17.61
CA ASN A 239 -6.50 -1.81 -18.92
C ASN A 239 -6.68 -3.32 -19.06
N ASP A 240 -6.37 -4.11 -18.03
CA ASP A 240 -6.58 -5.57 -18.03
C ASP A 240 -8.07 -5.94 -18.10
N ILE A 241 -8.94 -5.21 -17.41
CA ILE A 241 -10.39 -5.43 -17.44
C ILE A 241 -11.00 -4.98 -18.77
N ARG A 242 -10.60 -3.82 -19.32
CA ARG A 242 -11.01 -3.37 -20.66
C ARG A 242 -10.56 -4.37 -21.70
N ALA A 243 -9.35 -4.88 -21.55
CA ALA A 243 -8.77 -5.89 -22.41
C ALA A 243 -9.58 -7.19 -22.38
N LEU A 244 -9.90 -7.67 -21.17
CA LEU A 244 -10.79 -8.81 -20.96
C LEU A 244 -12.21 -8.58 -21.51
N THR A 245 -12.74 -7.35 -21.40
CA THR A 245 -14.05 -6.99 -21.93
C THR A 245 -14.08 -7.01 -23.46
N VAL A 246 -13.01 -6.56 -24.12
CA VAL A 246 -12.87 -6.64 -25.58
C VAL A 246 -12.75 -8.09 -26.04
N VAL A 247 -12.02 -8.93 -25.30
CA VAL A 247 -11.94 -10.37 -25.58
C VAL A 247 -13.32 -11.00 -25.49
N MET A 248 -14.04 -10.75 -24.39
CA MET A 248 -15.38 -11.32 -24.19
C MET A 248 -16.41 -10.81 -25.20
N SER A 249 -16.31 -9.55 -25.66
CA SER A 249 -17.22 -9.04 -26.69
C SER A 249 -16.93 -9.67 -28.05
N MET A 250 -15.65 -9.89 -28.40
CA MET A 250 -15.27 -10.65 -29.60
C MET A 250 -15.74 -12.10 -29.52
N ASP A 251 -15.59 -12.74 -28.37
CA ASP A 251 -16.11 -14.09 -28.11
C ASP A 251 -17.63 -14.15 -28.29
N GLY A 252 -18.36 -13.13 -27.81
CA GLY A 252 -19.80 -12.99 -28.01
C GLY A 252 -20.19 -12.91 -29.48
N VAL A 253 -19.47 -12.12 -30.29
CA VAL A 253 -19.71 -12.02 -31.75
C VAL A 253 -19.45 -13.34 -32.46
N LEU A 254 -18.37 -14.03 -32.11
CA LEU A 254 -18.03 -15.35 -32.68
C LEU A 254 -19.08 -16.41 -32.30
N LEU A 255 -19.62 -16.37 -31.08
CA LEU A 255 -20.72 -17.25 -30.66
C LEU A 255 -22.01 -16.99 -31.45
N VAL A 256 -22.34 -15.73 -31.73
CA VAL A 256 -23.50 -15.38 -32.58
C VAL A 256 -23.27 -15.89 -34.00
N LEU A 257 -22.08 -15.72 -34.58
CA LEU A 257 -21.74 -16.23 -35.91
C LEU A 257 -21.83 -17.76 -35.99
N PHE A 258 -21.32 -18.45 -34.96
CA PHE A 258 -21.42 -19.90 -34.83
C PHE A 258 -22.88 -20.36 -34.81
N PHE A 259 -23.74 -19.63 -34.08
CA PHE A 259 -25.18 -19.91 -34.03
C PHE A 259 -25.85 -19.69 -35.38
N LEU A 260 -25.55 -18.60 -36.09
CA LEU A 260 -26.13 -18.32 -37.41
C LEU A 260 -25.80 -19.40 -38.45
N ILE A 261 -24.56 -19.90 -38.44
CA ILE A 261 -24.10 -20.95 -39.36
C ILE A 261 -24.78 -22.29 -39.06
N HIS A 262 -25.10 -22.56 -37.80
CA HIS A 262 -25.83 -23.77 -37.42
C HIS A 262 -27.25 -23.83 -38.03
N PHE A 263 -27.92 -22.68 -38.17
CA PHE A 263 -29.25 -22.61 -38.79
C PHE A 263 -29.20 -22.44 -40.31
N ALA A 264 -28.02 -22.22 -40.89
CA ALA A 264 -27.85 -22.24 -42.34
C ALA A 264 -27.94 -23.69 -42.84
N SER A 265 -28.83 -23.96 -43.79
CA SER A 265 -28.99 -25.26 -44.43
C SER A 265 -27.82 -25.54 -45.39
N ILE A 266 -26.66 -25.89 -44.83
CA ILE A 266 -25.49 -26.29 -45.62
C ILE A 266 -25.59 -27.80 -45.88
N ASN A 267 -25.91 -28.17 -47.12
CA ASN A 267 -26.15 -29.56 -47.51
C ASN A 267 -24.87 -30.41 -47.62
N ASP A 268 -23.70 -29.77 -47.75
CA ASP A 268 -22.41 -30.46 -47.78
C ASP A 268 -21.81 -30.56 -46.38
N TYR A 269 -21.73 -31.80 -45.87
CA TYR A 269 -21.22 -32.10 -44.54
C TYR A 269 -19.74 -31.70 -44.38
N ILE A 270 -18.92 -31.85 -45.43
CA ILE A 270 -17.49 -31.51 -45.38
C ILE A 270 -17.33 -30.00 -45.19
N THR A 271 -18.06 -29.22 -46.00
CA THR A 271 -18.07 -27.76 -45.92
C THR A 271 -18.60 -27.27 -44.57
N PHE A 272 -19.69 -27.85 -44.06
CA PHE A 272 -20.26 -27.50 -42.75
C PHE A 272 -19.25 -27.71 -41.60
N TYR A 273 -18.64 -28.89 -41.51
CA TYR A 273 -17.65 -29.18 -40.46
C TYR A 273 -16.36 -28.37 -40.62
N SER A 274 -15.93 -28.09 -41.86
CA SER A 274 -14.75 -27.26 -42.13
C SER A 274 -14.96 -25.82 -41.64
N ILE A 275 -16.14 -25.23 -41.91
CA ILE A 275 -16.48 -23.88 -41.43
C ILE A 275 -16.54 -23.85 -39.90
N HIS A 276 -17.17 -24.84 -39.28
CA HIS A 276 -17.24 -24.93 -37.81
C HIS A 276 -15.84 -25.04 -37.17
N THR A 277 -14.96 -25.88 -37.71
CA THR A 277 -13.59 -26.04 -37.23
C THR A 277 -12.77 -24.76 -37.41
N CYS A 278 -12.92 -24.06 -38.55
CA CYS A 278 -12.26 -22.79 -38.78
C CYS A 278 -12.67 -21.71 -37.78
N ILE A 279 -13.95 -21.63 -37.41
CA ILE A 279 -14.44 -20.67 -36.41
C ILE A 279 -13.89 -20.98 -35.02
N ILE A 280 -13.83 -22.26 -34.63
CA ILE A 280 -13.27 -22.67 -33.34
C ILE A 280 -11.76 -22.41 -33.28
N LEU A 281 -11.03 -22.66 -34.37
CA LEU A 281 -9.61 -22.34 -34.46
C LEU A 281 -9.38 -20.82 -34.40
N LEU A 282 -10.20 -20.04 -35.10
CA LEU A 282 -10.15 -18.58 -35.07
C LEU A 282 -10.38 -18.04 -33.65
N PHE A 283 -11.39 -18.58 -32.95
CA PHE A 283 -11.67 -18.27 -31.54
C PHE A 283 -10.45 -18.56 -30.64
N SER A 284 -9.86 -19.75 -30.79
CA SER A 284 -8.69 -20.15 -30.00
C SER A 284 -7.47 -19.26 -30.29
N ILE A 285 -7.25 -18.90 -31.55
CA ILE A 285 -6.13 -18.07 -31.98
C ILE A 285 -6.31 -16.64 -31.49
N ILE A 286 -7.50 -16.04 -31.60
CA ILE A 286 -7.78 -14.69 -31.12
C ILE A 286 -7.55 -14.61 -29.61
N ASN A 287 -8.06 -15.57 -28.85
CA ASN A 287 -7.91 -15.59 -27.39
C ASN A 287 -6.46 -15.80 -26.95
N HIS A 288 -5.71 -16.68 -27.61
CA HIS A 288 -4.28 -16.87 -27.31
C HIS A 288 -3.41 -15.70 -27.79
N ALA A 289 -3.65 -15.17 -28.99
CA ALA A 289 -2.92 -14.02 -29.52
C ALA A 289 -3.12 -12.78 -28.64
N TYR A 290 -4.34 -12.58 -28.14
CA TYR A 290 -4.64 -11.47 -27.26
C TYR A 290 -3.95 -11.60 -25.89
N ILE A 291 -4.06 -12.78 -25.25
CA ILE A 291 -3.47 -13.01 -23.92
C ILE A 291 -1.93 -13.02 -23.97
N PHE A 292 -1.33 -13.61 -25.01
CA PHE A 292 0.12 -13.76 -25.09
C PHE A 292 0.81 -12.63 -25.87
N ILE A 293 0.38 -12.34 -27.10
CA ILE A 293 1.11 -11.40 -27.96
C ILE A 293 0.90 -9.98 -27.45
N ILE A 294 -0.35 -9.57 -27.21
CA ILE A 294 -0.65 -8.20 -26.80
C ILE A 294 -0.17 -7.95 -25.36
N ARG A 295 -0.44 -8.85 -24.42
CA ARG A 295 -0.03 -8.65 -23.02
C ARG A 295 1.49 -8.64 -22.83
N ILE A 296 2.21 -9.60 -23.42
CA ILE A 296 3.68 -9.67 -23.30
C ILE A 296 4.34 -8.49 -24.03
N TRP A 297 3.82 -8.11 -25.20
CA TRP A 297 4.37 -6.99 -25.97
C TRP A 297 4.13 -5.63 -25.27
N PHE A 298 2.94 -5.42 -24.69
CA PHE A 298 2.68 -4.22 -23.88
C PHE A 298 3.52 -4.18 -22.60
N GLU A 299 3.70 -5.31 -21.91
CA GLU A 299 4.56 -5.38 -20.72
C GLU A 299 6.03 -5.07 -21.07
N SER A 300 6.51 -5.60 -22.21
CA SER A 300 7.88 -5.37 -22.70
C SER A 300 8.14 -3.91 -23.06
N THR A 301 7.22 -3.28 -23.80
CA THR A 301 7.33 -1.87 -24.20
C THR A 301 7.21 -0.91 -23.01
N LYS A 302 6.40 -1.26 -21.98
CA LYS A 302 6.28 -0.47 -20.75
C LYS A 302 7.52 -0.56 -19.87
N LYS A 303 8.18 -1.72 -19.83
CA LYS A 303 9.45 -1.93 -19.11
C LYS A 303 10.56 -1.08 -19.72
N GLU A 304 10.62 -1.02 -21.05
CA GLU A 304 11.55 -0.18 -21.80
C GLU A 304 11.34 1.31 -21.51
N LYS A 305 10.09 1.78 -21.53
CA LYS A 305 9.74 3.17 -21.17
C LYS A 305 10.07 3.52 -19.71
N SER A 306 9.83 2.61 -18.76
CA SER A 306 10.23 2.76 -17.35
C SER A 306 11.75 2.86 -17.16
N ILE A 307 12.53 2.11 -17.94
CA ILE A 307 13.99 2.16 -17.91
C ILE A 307 14.47 3.49 -18.46
N GLN A 308 13.87 3.96 -19.54
CA GLN A 308 14.19 5.25 -20.15
C GLN A 308 13.83 6.43 -19.22
N ASP A 309 12.67 6.41 -18.58
CA ASP A 309 12.27 7.40 -17.58
C ASP A 309 13.24 7.43 -16.37
N LYS A 310 13.74 6.27 -15.93
CA LYS A 310 14.76 6.18 -14.86
C LYS A 310 16.11 6.73 -15.31
N LEU A 311 16.46 6.58 -16.59
CA LEU A 311 17.70 7.06 -17.17
C LEU A 311 17.67 8.58 -17.35
N GLU A 312 16.54 9.11 -17.82
CA GLU A 312 16.30 10.56 -17.94
C GLU A 312 16.34 11.24 -16.58
N ASN A 313 15.68 10.68 -15.56
CA ASN A 313 15.75 11.24 -14.19
C ASN A 313 17.18 11.23 -13.64
N LYS A 314 17.95 10.15 -13.86
CA LYS A 314 19.38 10.11 -13.48
C LYS A 314 20.22 11.14 -14.23
N LEU A 315 19.94 11.41 -15.51
CA LEU A 315 20.63 12.44 -16.28
C LEU A 315 20.28 13.85 -15.80
N PHE A 316 19.03 14.10 -15.41
CA PHE A 316 18.61 15.36 -14.79
C PHE A 316 19.27 15.58 -13.42
N ASP A 317 19.38 14.54 -12.60
CA ASP A 317 20.07 14.62 -11.30
C ASP A 317 21.57 14.90 -11.45
N LEU A 318 22.22 14.31 -12.46
CA LEU A 318 23.62 14.58 -12.77
C LEU A 318 23.86 16.00 -13.31
N ASN A 319 22.92 16.53 -14.10
CA ASN A 319 23.03 17.88 -14.67
C ASN A 319 22.78 18.96 -13.60
N ASN A 320 21.88 18.72 -12.64
CA ASN A 320 21.67 19.64 -11.51
C ASN A 320 22.81 19.63 -10.50
N ASN A 321 23.51 18.50 -10.31
CA ASN A 321 24.66 18.42 -9.41
C ASN A 321 25.93 19.10 -9.97
N ASN A 322 26.02 19.35 -11.28
CA ASN A 322 27.17 20.03 -11.88
C ASN A 322 27.16 21.57 -11.73
N ASN A 323 26.12 22.17 -11.14
CA ASN A 323 26.06 23.62 -10.90
C ASN A 323 26.38 24.05 -9.46
N ASN A 324 26.73 23.14 -8.56
CA ASN A 324 27.22 23.48 -7.22
C ASN A 324 28.65 22.97 -7.01
N ASN A 325 29.61 23.73 -7.53
CA ASN A 325 31.01 23.62 -7.08
C ASN A 325 31.10 24.04 -5.62
N ASN A 326 30.96 23.08 -4.71
CA ASN A 326 31.52 23.06 -3.35
C ASN A 326 31.33 21.65 -2.76
N LEU A 327 32.01 20.64 -3.34
CA LEU A 327 32.00 19.26 -2.85
C LEU A 327 33.42 18.80 -2.49
N MET A 328 33.99 19.40 -1.45
CA MET A 328 35.26 18.94 -0.85
C MET A 328 35.21 18.86 0.69
N SER A 329 34.09 19.21 1.33
CA SER A 329 33.91 19.00 2.79
C SER A 329 33.16 17.73 3.17
N ASP A 330 32.38 17.14 2.25
CA ASP A 330 31.41 16.08 2.60
C ASP A 330 31.92 14.67 2.29
N ILE A 331 33.10 14.54 1.68
CA ILE A 331 33.73 13.25 1.32
C ILE A 331 34.45 12.59 2.52
N LEU A 332 34.61 13.28 3.65
CA LEU A 332 35.34 12.74 4.81
C LEU A 332 34.48 11.99 5.85
N ASN A 333 33.15 11.98 5.76
CA ASN A 333 32.29 11.43 6.84
C ASN A 333 31.44 10.18 6.51
N THR A 334 31.66 9.50 5.38
CA THR A 334 30.81 8.34 4.98
C THR A 334 31.53 6.98 4.90
N ASN A 335 32.82 6.88 5.20
CA ASN A 335 33.57 5.62 5.05
C ASN A 335 33.49 4.64 6.25
N MET A 336 32.32 4.42 6.86
CA MET A 336 32.20 3.39 7.91
C MET A 336 30.95 2.49 7.88
N MET A 337 30.12 2.51 6.84
CA MET A 337 28.85 1.74 6.86
C MET A 337 28.57 0.80 5.68
N ASP A 338 29.50 0.61 4.74
CA ASP A 338 29.30 -0.22 3.52
C ASP A 338 30.14 -1.51 3.45
N ARG A 339 30.56 -2.08 4.59
CA ARG A 339 31.38 -3.32 4.62
C ARG A 339 30.70 -4.59 5.14
N PHE A 340 29.38 -4.71 5.02
CA PHE A 340 28.66 -5.97 5.31
C PHE A 340 27.57 -6.31 4.28
N GLU A 341 27.87 -6.22 2.99
CA GLU A 341 27.10 -6.92 1.97
C GLU A 341 28.08 -7.50 0.94
N ASN A 342 28.63 -8.67 1.22
CA ASN A 342 29.12 -9.63 0.23
C ASN A 342 29.54 -10.91 0.96
N GLU A 343 28.56 -11.72 1.37
CA GLU A 343 28.67 -13.18 1.53
C GLU A 343 27.27 -13.75 1.80
N GLU A 344 26.47 -13.91 0.75
CA GLU A 344 25.36 -14.87 0.72
C GLU A 344 25.71 -16.00 -0.25
N THR A 345 26.18 -17.12 0.30
CA THR A 345 26.05 -18.42 -0.36
C THR A 345 24.84 -19.14 0.21
N SER A 346 23.81 -19.28 -0.65
CA SER A 346 22.88 -20.41 -0.78
C SER A 346 22.49 -21.21 0.48
N SER A 347 21.25 -21.04 0.94
CA SER A 347 20.42 -22.17 1.34
C SER A 347 18.93 -21.80 1.37
N ASN A 348 18.15 -22.52 0.55
CA ASN A 348 16.70 -22.60 0.62
C ASN A 348 16.23 -23.10 2.00
N ASP A 349 15.21 -22.48 2.58
CA ASP A 349 13.85 -23.06 2.68
C ASP A 349 13.00 -22.48 3.84
N ASN A 350 11.78 -22.10 3.47
CA ASN A 350 10.52 -22.21 4.22
C ASN A 350 10.46 -21.89 5.73
N ILE A 351 10.31 -20.60 6.10
CA ILE A 351 9.53 -20.22 7.29
C ILE A 351 8.76 -18.90 7.02
N LYS A 352 7.57 -19.01 6.43
CA LYS A 352 6.53 -17.96 6.53
C LYS A 352 5.46 -18.43 7.51
N ASN A 353 4.99 -17.50 8.35
CA ASN A 353 3.77 -17.55 9.19
C ASN A 353 3.87 -17.79 10.71
N ARG A 354 5.03 -17.65 11.38
CA ARG A 354 5.08 -17.63 12.86
C ARG A 354 5.48 -16.31 13.53
N SER A 355 5.89 -15.28 12.78
CA SER A 355 6.39 -14.02 13.36
C SER A 355 5.31 -13.01 13.76
N PHE A 356 4.03 -13.24 13.43
CA PHE A 356 2.97 -12.26 13.68
C PHE A 356 2.46 -12.25 15.13
N ILE A 357 2.64 -13.34 15.89
CA ILE A 357 2.02 -13.50 17.22
C ILE A 357 2.88 -12.93 18.36
N TYR A 358 4.21 -12.78 18.19
CA TYR A 358 5.10 -12.38 19.28
C TYR A 358 5.44 -10.89 19.35
N LYS A 359 5.10 -10.09 18.32
CA LYS A 359 5.37 -8.64 18.32
C LYS A 359 4.36 -7.80 19.12
N SER A 360 3.21 -8.35 19.52
CA SER A 360 2.20 -7.61 20.30
C SER A 360 2.45 -7.60 21.82
N LYS A 361 3.22 -8.55 22.36
CA LYS A 361 3.40 -8.72 23.82
C LYS A 361 4.42 -7.76 24.47
N ILE A 362 5.37 -7.22 23.70
CA ILE A 362 6.40 -6.33 24.26
C ILE A 362 5.83 -4.92 24.48
N LEU A 363 4.89 -4.47 23.64
CA LEU A 363 4.23 -3.17 23.78
C LEU A 363 3.22 -3.12 24.94
N SER A 364 2.55 -4.22 25.26
CA SER A 364 1.64 -4.27 26.42
C SER A 364 2.35 -4.10 27.76
N ILE A 365 3.66 -4.34 27.82
CA ILE A 365 4.45 -4.19 29.06
C ILE A 365 4.86 -2.74 29.29
N HIS A 366 4.99 -1.92 28.24
CA HIS A 366 5.40 -0.52 28.38
C HIS A 366 4.25 0.39 28.88
N PHE A 367 2.99 0.00 28.65
CA PHE A 367 1.80 0.76 29.02
C PHE A 367 0.93 0.10 30.10
N ALA A 368 1.34 -1.03 30.66
CA ALA A 368 0.62 -1.66 31.78
C ALA A 368 0.86 -0.87 33.07
N THR A 369 0.02 0.12 33.33
CA THR A 369 -0.15 0.67 34.67
C THR A 369 -0.70 -0.41 35.59
N LYS A 370 -0.06 -0.56 36.76
CA LYS A 370 -0.40 -1.55 37.78
C LYS A 370 -1.76 -1.25 38.42
N SER A 371 -2.84 -1.70 37.79
CA SER A 371 -4.11 -1.99 38.45
C SER A 371 -4.87 -2.99 37.61
N ASP A 372 -4.85 -4.26 38.03
CA ASP A 372 -6.05 -5.07 38.15
C ASP A 372 -5.68 -6.30 38.98
N SER A 373 -6.04 -6.22 40.26
CA SER A 373 -6.11 -7.35 41.17
C SER A 373 -7.15 -8.33 40.65
N ILE A 374 -6.68 -9.55 40.44
CA ILE A 374 -7.44 -10.78 40.23
C ILE A 374 -8.57 -10.89 41.27
N ILE A 375 -9.81 -10.94 40.80
CA ILE A 375 -10.87 -11.86 41.28
C ILE A 375 -11.59 -12.40 40.04
#